data_AF-F3ZFM7-F1
#
_entry.id   AF-F3ZFM7-F1
#
_cell.length_a   1.000
_cell.length_b   1.000
_cell.length_c   1.000
_cell.angle_alpha   90.00
_cell.angle_beta   90.00
_cell.angle_gamma   90.00
#
_symmetry.space_group_name_H-M   'P 1'
#
loop_
_entity.id
_entity.type
_entity.pdbx_description
1 polymer ?
#
loop_
_entity_poly.entity_id
_entity_poly.type
_entity_poly.pdbx_seq_one_letter_code
_entity_poly.pdbx_strand_id
1 'polypeptide(L)'
;MRPYGPRSRRPAGGFPAGRRGAAARDGEGGRRERGAGPGPVPAAYPTRLRHALGAYRPCTGFARTRSGMTEEQAPAGIRVPDTRLAREATALVREATDDLIYDHSRRVYFFGALQGRRRGLSFDPELLYVGAMFHDLGLLPRHRDSGRRFEVDGAEEARAFLHSHGVPEDSVRRVWTAIALHTTPGVPEFMEPEVALVTAGVEYDVLGIGYGDLTAGQRAEVVALHPRPDFKRRILAAFTEGVAPKPATTFGNVKADVLEHFVPGFRRDDFVTTIEDSEWPE
;
A
#
# COMPACT_ATOMS: atom_id res chain seq x y z
N MET A 1 -24.33 -19.34 36.70
CA MET A 1 -24.78 -18.65 35.45
C MET A 1 -24.68 -19.69 34.32
N ARG A 2 -25.74 -19.86 33.52
CA ARG A 2 -26.03 -21.01 32.62
C ARG A 2 -25.01 -21.23 31.49
N PRO A 3 -24.81 -22.47 30.98
CA PRO A 3 -24.26 -22.67 29.66
C PRO A 3 -25.37 -22.70 28.58
N TYR A 4 -25.14 -21.95 27.51
CA TYR A 4 -25.89 -21.95 26.25
C TYR A 4 -25.38 -23.09 25.36
N GLY A 5 -26.28 -23.87 24.76
CA GLY A 5 -25.97 -24.75 23.63
C GLY A 5 -26.62 -24.24 22.34
N PRO A 6 -26.12 -24.63 21.15
CA PRO A 6 -26.90 -24.60 19.91
C PRO A 6 -27.05 -26.02 19.34
N ARG A 7 -28.27 -26.53 19.21
CA ARG A 7 -29.21 -26.44 18.05
C ARG A 7 -28.73 -27.17 16.79
N SER A 8 -29.62 -28.07 16.37
CA SER A 8 -29.55 -29.12 15.37
C SER A 8 -29.32 -28.67 13.92
N ARG A 9 -28.51 -29.46 13.20
CA ARG A 9 -28.36 -29.45 11.74
C ARG A 9 -29.62 -30.00 11.04
N ARG A 10 -30.04 -29.35 9.95
CA ARG A 10 -30.88 -29.95 8.88
C ARG A 10 -30.05 -30.14 7.61
N PRO A 11 -30.40 -31.10 6.73
CA PRO A 11 -29.48 -31.63 5.72
C PRO A 11 -29.57 -30.95 4.35
N ALA A 12 -28.53 -31.18 3.56
CA ALA A 12 -28.30 -30.70 2.20
C ALA A 12 -29.38 -31.17 1.20
N GLY A 13 -29.86 -30.24 0.37
CA GLY A 13 -30.67 -30.51 -0.82
C GLY A 13 -29.76 -30.66 -2.05
N GLY A 14 -29.97 -31.75 -2.79
CA GLY A 14 -29.17 -32.14 -3.95
C GLY A 14 -29.55 -31.44 -5.26
N PHE A 15 -28.57 -31.39 -6.17
CA PHE A 15 -28.76 -31.07 -7.59
C PHE A 15 -29.22 -32.32 -8.36
N PRO A 16 -30.18 -32.22 -9.29
CA PRO A 16 -30.46 -33.29 -10.24
C PRO A 16 -29.57 -33.17 -11.49
N ALA A 17 -28.97 -34.29 -11.87
CA ALA A 17 -28.28 -34.49 -13.14
C ALA A 17 -29.29 -34.72 -14.29
N GLY A 18 -29.22 -33.90 -15.33
CA GLY A 18 -29.98 -34.06 -16.58
C GLY A 18 -29.14 -34.72 -17.68
N ARG A 19 -29.72 -35.75 -18.30
CA ARG A 19 -29.10 -36.69 -19.25
C ARG A 19 -28.82 -36.11 -20.65
N ARG A 20 -27.82 -36.72 -21.31
CA ARG A 20 -27.56 -36.63 -22.76
C ARG A 20 -28.66 -37.32 -23.57
N GLY A 21 -29.01 -36.74 -24.71
CA GLY A 21 -29.74 -37.37 -25.81
C GLY A 21 -29.38 -36.67 -27.12
N ALA A 22 -28.94 -37.44 -28.12
CA ALA A 22 -28.54 -36.97 -29.44
C ALA A 22 -29.45 -37.60 -30.51
N ALA A 23 -29.89 -36.81 -31.49
CA ALA A 23 -30.27 -37.17 -32.88
C ALA A 23 -30.79 -35.87 -33.55
N ALA A 24 -30.15 -35.29 -34.57
CA ALA A 24 -30.13 -35.64 -36.00
C ALA A 24 -31.07 -34.73 -36.83
N ARG A 25 -30.42 -33.83 -37.59
CA ARG A 25 -30.71 -33.12 -38.86
C ARG A 25 -32.14 -33.10 -39.42
N ASP A 26 -32.56 -31.89 -39.84
CA ASP A 26 -32.88 -31.56 -41.25
C ASP A 26 -32.70 -30.05 -41.48
N GLY A 27 -32.29 -29.68 -42.69
CA GLY A 27 -31.89 -28.33 -43.06
C GLY A 27 -32.88 -27.65 -43.99
N GLU A 28 -32.91 -26.32 -43.96
CA GLU A 28 -33.36 -25.48 -45.08
C GLU A 28 -32.71 -24.09 -45.00
N GLY A 29 -32.34 -23.56 -46.16
CA GLY A 29 -31.49 -22.39 -46.33
C GLY A 29 -32.20 -21.06 -46.06
N GLY A 30 -31.45 -20.13 -45.47
CA GLY A 30 -31.84 -18.73 -45.31
C GLY A 30 -30.62 -17.82 -45.28
N ARG A 31 -30.64 -16.79 -46.11
CA ARG A 31 -29.61 -15.78 -46.41
C ARG A 31 -28.71 -15.36 -45.24
N ARG A 32 -27.41 -15.28 -45.53
CA ARG A 32 -26.38 -14.59 -44.72
C ARG A 32 -26.65 -13.09 -44.71
N GLU A 33 -27.18 -12.57 -43.62
CA GLU A 33 -27.01 -11.17 -43.26
C GLU A 33 -25.76 -11.04 -42.37
N ARG A 34 -24.83 -10.18 -42.78
CA ARG A 34 -23.65 -9.81 -42.02
C ARG A 34 -24.10 -8.93 -40.85
N GLY A 35 -24.44 -9.55 -39.72
CA GLY A 35 -24.62 -8.86 -38.46
C GLY A 35 -23.29 -8.23 -38.02
N ALA A 36 -23.35 -6.93 -37.74
CA ALA A 36 -22.22 -6.15 -37.26
C ALA A 36 -21.55 -6.83 -36.06
N GLY A 37 -20.23 -6.96 -36.10
CA GLY A 37 -19.44 -7.41 -34.96
C GLY A 37 -19.64 -6.47 -33.76
N PRO A 38 -19.29 -6.92 -32.54
CA PRO A 38 -19.38 -6.08 -31.36
C PRO A 38 -18.58 -4.80 -31.59
N GLY A 39 -19.23 -3.65 -31.41
CA GLY A 39 -18.59 -2.34 -31.48
C GLY A 39 -17.45 -2.24 -30.47
N PRO A 40 -16.48 -1.35 -30.71
CA PRO A 40 -15.34 -1.20 -29.82
C PRO A 40 -15.80 -0.77 -28.42
N VAL A 41 -15.29 -1.47 -27.41
CA VAL A 41 -15.32 -1.05 -25.99
C VAL A 41 -14.73 0.36 -25.90
N PRO A 42 -15.35 1.32 -25.18
CA PRO A 42 -14.79 2.67 -25.09
C PRO A 42 -13.49 2.65 -24.30
N ALA A 43 -12.38 2.71 -25.02
CA ALA A 43 -11.08 3.10 -24.48
C ALA A 43 -11.07 4.63 -24.35
N ALA A 44 -11.03 5.16 -23.12
CA ALA A 44 -10.72 6.56 -22.90
C ALA A 44 -10.05 6.77 -21.53
N TYR A 45 -8.81 6.29 -21.38
CA TYR A 45 -7.85 6.97 -20.52
C TYR A 45 -7.29 8.17 -21.31
N PRO A 46 -7.47 9.42 -20.85
CA PRO A 46 -6.84 10.55 -21.53
C PRO A 46 -5.32 10.44 -21.40
N THR A 47 -4.66 10.19 -22.52
CA THR A 47 -3.21 10.20 -22.65
C THR A 47 -2.73 11.64 -22.73
N ARG A 48 -2.43 12.29 -21.59
CA ARG A 48 -1.58 13.48 -21.53
C ARG A 48 -0.87 13.59 -20.19
N LEU A 49 0.42 13.22 -20.16
CA LEU A 49 1.50 13.99 -19.51
C LEU A 49 2.84 13.30 -19.79
N ARG A 50 3.32 13.51 -21.03
CA ARG A 50 4.76 13.65 -21.25
C ARG A 50 5.14 15.06 -20.79
N HIS A 51 6.25 15.15 -20.07
CA HIS A 51 6.89 16.36 -19.52
C HIS A 51 6.27 16.95 -18.24
N ALA A 52 6.77 16.48 -17.09
CA ALA A 52 7.19 17.35 -15.98
C ALA A 52 8.05 16.57 -14.96
N LEU A 53 9.08 15.85 -15.42
CA LEU A 53 10.24 15.58 -14.58
C LEU A 53 11.17 16.79 -14.74
N GLY A 54 10.90 17.84 -13.96
CA GLY A 54 11.86 18.90 -13.75
C GLY A 54 13.14 18.26 -13.20
N ALA A 55 14.25 18.49 -13.89
CA ALA A 55 15.54 17.93 -13.58
C ALA A 55 15.88 18.12 -12.09
N TYR A 56 15.92 17.02 -11.34
CA TYR A 56 16.60 16.96 -10.06
C TYR A 56 18.06 17.34 -10.32
N ARG A 57 18.46 18.54 -9.89
CA ARG A 57 19.85 18.97 -9.86
C ARG A 57 20.40 18.64 -8.48
N PRO A 58 21.36 17.71 -8.35
CA PRO A 58 22.04 17.52 -7.08
C PRO A 58 22.81 18.81 -6.76
N CYS A 59 22.50 19.44 -5.63
CA CYS A 59 23.34 20.50 -5.07
C CYS A 59 24.69 19.88 -4.67
N THR A 60 25.69 20.04 -5.53
CA THR A 60 27.10 19.81 -5.17
C THR A 60 27.57 20.94 -4.26
N GLY A 61 27.28 20.81 -2.97
CA GLY A 61 27.77 21.68 -1.90
C GLY A 61 28.33 20.82 -0.79
N PHE A 62 29.54 20.30 -0.98
CA PHE A 62 30.24 19.51 0.04
C PHE A 62 30.76 20.45 1.14
N ALA A 63 29.97 20.66 2.19
CA ALA A 63 30.45 21.23 3.45
C ALA A 63 30.83 20.07 4.39
N ARG A 64 32.14 19.82 4.53
CA ARG A 64 32.69 18.92 5.55
C ARG A 64 32.53 19.56 6.93
N THR A 65 31.75 18.92 7.80
CA THR A 65 31.89 18.81 9.27
C THR A 65 30.66 18.01 9.76
N ARG A 66 30.68 16.99 10.63
CA ARG A 66 31.66 16.44 11.58
C ARG A 66 31.49 14.90 11.63
N SER A 67 32.60 14.24 11.91
CA SER A 67 32.70 12.85 12.35
C SER A 67 31.78 12.54 13.53
N GLY A 68 31.12 11.37 13.49
CA GLY A 68 30.48 10.75 14.67
C GLY A 68 29.08 10.16 14.44
N MET A 69 28.93 9.14 13.60
CA MET A 69 27.81 8.21 13.78
C MET A 69 28.21 7.27 14.92
N THR A 70 27.85 7.61 16.16
CA THR A 70 28.06 6.72 17.31
C THR A 70 27.16 5.49 17.18
N GLU A 71 27.58 4.39 17.79
CA GLU A 71 26.90 3.08 17.92
C GLU A 71 25.48 3.14 18.56
N GLU A 72 24.93 4.32 18.79
CA GLU A 72 23.98 4.64 19.85
C GLU A 72 22.51 4.72 19.39
N GLN A 73 22.22 4.56 18.08
CA GLN A 73 20.85 4.68 17.52
C GLN A 73 20.33 3.38 16.88
N ALA A 74 20.53 2.24 17.55
CA ALA A 74 20.04 0.95 17.10
C ALA A 74 18.92 0.43 18.03
N PRO A 75 17.70 0.99 17.96
CA PRO A 75 16.63 0.61 18.89
C PRO A 75 16.35 -0.87 18.78
N ALA A 76 16.36 -1.55 19.94
CA ALA A 76 16.20 -2.98 20.06
C ALA A 76 17.18 -3.81 19.20
N GLY A 77 18.37 -3.26 18.93
CA GLY A 77 19.41 -3.89 18.12
C GLY A 77 19.12 -3.87 16.61
N ILE A 78 18.13 -3.11 16.14
CA ILE A 78 17.90 -2.89 14.70
C ILE A 78 18.67 -1.66 14.26
N ARG A 79 19.58 -1.82 13.30
CA ARG A 79 20.37 -0.74 12.71
C ARG A 79 19.79 -0.37 11.35
N VAL A 80 19.69 0.92 11.07
CA VAL A 80 19.45 1.40 9.70
C VAL A 80 20.69 1.08 8.86
N PRO A 81 20.54 0.62 7.60
CA PRO A 81 21.68 0.33 6.73
C PRO A 81 22.55 1.57 6.54
N ASP A 82 23.86 1.45 6.76
CA ASP A 82 24.81 2.56 6.56
C ASP A 82 25.29 2.64 5.10
N THR A 83 24.35 2.70 4.17
CA THR A 83 24.62 2.74 2.74
C THR A 83 24.40 4.14 2.17
N ARG A 84 24.86 4.37 0.94
CA ARG A 84 24.59 5.61 0.23
C ARG A 84 23.09 5.77 -0.04
N LEU A 85 22.44 4.70 -0.52
CA LEU A 85 21.02 4.70 -0.86
C LEU A 85 20.14 5.00 0.35
N ALA A 86 20.40 4.36 1.50
CA ALA A 86 19.64 4.62 2.73
C ALA A 86 19.84 6.05 3.24
N ARG A 87 21.05 6.60 3.17
CA ARG A 87 21.33 7.99 3.55
C ARG A 87 20.60 9.00 2.66
N GLU A 88 20.65 8.80 1.35
CA GLU A 88 19.96 9.68 0.39
C GLU A 88 18.44 9.56 0.49
N ALA A 89 17.91 8.34 0.69
CA ALA A 89 16.49 8.12 0.99
C ALA A 89 16.05 8.86 2.26
N THR A 90 16.86 8.79 3.32
CA THR A 90 16.58 9.49 4.59
C THR A 90 16.53 11.00 4.40
N ALA A 91 17.52 11.56 3.69
CA ALA A 91 17.59 12.99 3.43
C ALA A 91 16.41 13.47 2.59
N LEU A 92 16.08 12.76 1.50
CA LEU A 92 14.96 13.09 0.63
C LEU A 92 13.64 13.12 1.40
N VAL A 93 13.35 12.07 2.17
CA VAL A 93 12.08 12.00 2.91
C VAL A 93 12.04 13.05 4.02
N ARG A 94 13.15 13.27 4.74
CA ARG A 94 13.22 14.32 5.78
C ARG A 94 12.99 15.73 5.24
N GLU A 95 13.42 16.00 4.00
CA GLU A 95 13.18 17.28 3.33
C GLU A 95 11.75 17.39 2.80
N ALA A 96 11.18 16.30 2.30
CA ALA A 96 9.87 16.28 1.66
C ALA A 96 8.68 16.26 2.63
N THR A 97 8.89 15.80 3.88
CA THR A 97 7.81 15.52 4.82
C THR A 97 7.93 16.27 6.14
N ASP A 98 6.82 16.34 6.87
CA ASP A 98 6.80 16.86 8.23
C ASP A 98 7.27 15.80 9.24
N ASP A 99 7.37 16.17 10.52
CA ASP A 99 7.80 15.25 11.58
C ASP A 99 6.86 14.05 11.72
N LEU A 100 5.55 14.21 11.44
CA LEU A 100 4.58 13.12 11.54
C LEU A 100 4.94 11.98 10.59
N ILE A 101 5.02 12.29 9.29
CA ILE A 101 5.25 11.28 8.26
C ILE A 101 6.68 10.76 8.36
N TYR A 102 7.67 11.63 8.60
CA TYR A 102 9.04 11.20 8.79
C TYR A 102 9.20 10.21 9.96
N ASP A 103 8.71 10.56 11.16
CA ASP A 103 8.84 9.66 12.32
C ASP A 103 7.99 8.40 12.15
N HIS A 104 6.83 8.49 11.49
CA HIS A 104 6.03 7.31 11.13
C HIS A 104 6.81 6.34 10.25
N SER A 105 7.34 6.81 9.12
CA SER A 105 8.16 6.00 8.21
C SER A 105 9.35 5.34 8.90
N ARG A 106 10.00 6.07 9.81
CA ARG A 106 11.09 5.54 10.61
C ARG A 106 10.62 4.44 11.57
N ARG A 107 9.50 4.64 12.26
CA ARG A 107 8.89 3.60 13.12
C ARG A 107 8.45 2.37 12.34
N VAL A 108 7.87 2.56 11.14
CA VAL A 108 7.47 1.46 10.23
C VAL A 108 8.66 0.57 9.92
N TYR A 109 9.83 1.16 9.59
CA TYR A 109 11.05 0.38 9.38
C TYR A 109 11.43 -0.44 10.62
N PHE A 110 11.52 0.19 11.79
CA PHE A 110 11.96 -0.49 13.00
C PHE A 110 11.00 -1.59 13.44
N PHE A 111 9.68 -1.33 13.42
CA PHE A 111 8.69 -2.34 13.76
C PHE A 111 8.64 -3.47 12.73
N GLY A 112 8.76 -3.16 11.43
CA GLY A 112 8.87 -4.16 10.36
C GLY A 112 10.10 -5.05 10.57
N ALA A 113 11.28 -4.47 10.81
CA ALA A 113 12.50 -5.24 11.05
C ALA A 113 12.43 -6.11 12.33
N LEU A 114 11.81 -5.59 13.40
CA LEU A 114 11.56 -6.35 14.63
C LEU A 114 10.63 -7.54 14.40
N GLN A 115 9.57 -7.35 13.61
CA GLN A 115 8.67 -8.42 13.18
C GLN A 115 9.39 -9.44 12.32
N GLY A 116 10.23 -9.01 11.38
CA GLY A 116 11.07 -9.90 10.58
C GLY A 116 11.97 -10.79 11.44
N ARG A 117 12.66 -10.19 12.42
CA ARG A 117 13.50 -10.93 13.38
C ARG A 117 12.68 -11.94 14.20
N ARG A 118 11.51 -11.56 14.70
CA ARG A 118 10.64 -12.47 15.46
C ARG A 118 10.14 -13.64 14.60
N ARG A 119 9.74 -13.36 13.36
CA ARG A 119 9.19 -14.35 12.42
C ARG A 119 10.25 -15.21 11.75
N GLY A 120 11.55 -14.92 11.96
CA GLY A 120 12.65 -15.63 11.32
C GLY A 120 12.73 -15.39 9.81
N LEU A 121 12.23 -14.24 9.33
CA LEU A 121 12.25 -13.90 7.91
C LEU A 121 13.62 -13.32 7.53
N SER A 122 14.19 -13.82 6.44
CA SER A 122 15.37 -13.24 5.80
C SER A 122 14.92 -12.19 4.79
N PHE A 123 15.38 -10.95 4.93
CA PHE A 123 15.01 -9.84 4.06
C PHE A 123 16.22 -8.93 3.81
N ASP A 124 16.16 -8.14 2.73
CA ASP A 124 17.12 -7.07 2.48
C ASP A 124 16.75 -5.84 3.33
N PRO A 125 17.58 -5.46 4.32
CA PRO A 125 17.27 -4.36 5.21
C PRO A 125 17.31 -2.99 4.51
N GLU A 126 18.02 -2.85 3.39
CA GLU A 126 18.04 -1.62 2.59
C GLU A 126 16.75 -1.46 1.80
N LEU A 127 16.23 -2.53 1.20
CA LEU A 127 14.94 -2.48 0.51
C LEU A 127 13.76 -2.28 1.46
N LEU A 128 13.76 -2.95 2.63
CA LEU A 128 12.77 -2.69 3.67
C LEU A 128 12.82 -1.23 4.13
N TYR A 129 14.03 -0.68 4.30
CA TYR A 129 14.21 0.71 4.71
C TYR A 129 13.67 1.69 3.66
N VAL A 130 14.01 1.52 2.38
CA VAL A 130 13.47 2.39 1.32
C VAL A 130 11.95 2.27 1.22
N GLY A 131 11.40 1.04 1.27
CA GLY A 131 9.96 0.82 1.27
C GLY A 131 9.25 1.56 2.40
N ALA A 132 9.74 1.41 3.63
CA ALA A 132 9.21 2.12 4.80
C ALA A 132 9.35 3.64 4.70
N MET A 133 10.47 4.14 4.16
CA MET A 133 10.70 5.58 4.03
C MET A 133 9.78 6.24 3.00
N PHE A 134 9.44 5.55 1.91
CA PHE A 134 8.69 6.14 0.81
C PHE A 134 7.18 5.89 0.85
N HIS A 135 6.68 4.97 1.69
CA HIS A 135 5.31 4.45 1.56
C HIS A 135 4.19 5.51 1.59
N ASP A 136 4.40 6.59 2.35
CA ASP A 136 3.41 7.66 2.56
C ASP A 136 3.70 8.94 1.74
N LEU A 137 4.73 8.96 0.89
CA LEU A 137 5.04 10.14 0.07
C LEU A 137 3.91 10.54 -0.88
N GLY A 138 3.06 9.57 -1.28
CA GLY A 138 1.90 9.85 -2.11
C GLY A 138 0.81 10.70 -1.43
N LEU A 139 0.89 10.94 -0.12
CA LEU A 139 -0.01 11.86 0.60
C LEU A 139 0.36 13.34 0.40
N LEU A 140 1.56 13.61 -0.14
CA LEU A 140 2.06 14.98 -0.28
C LEU A 140 1.22 15.79 -1.27
N PRO A 141 1.12 17.13 -1.09
CA PRO A 141 0.25 17.98 -1.91
C PRO A 141 0.40 17.83 -3.42
N ARG A 142 1.62 17.56 -3.90
CA ARG A 142 1.93 17.38 -5.33
C ARG A 142 1.23 16.18 -6.00
N HIS A 143 0.70 15.23 -5.21
CA HIS A 143 0.04 14.02 -5.71
C HIS A 143 -1.50 14.10 -5.62
N ARG A 144 -2.07 15.21 -5.15
CA ARG A 144 -3.53 15.34 -4.93
C ARG A 144 -4.33 15.21 -6.23
N ASP A 145 -3.74 15.61 -7.36
CA ASP A 145 -4.39 15.59 -8.68
C ASP A 145 -3.87 14.47 -9.59
N SER A 146 -3.15 13.48 -9.05
CA SER A 146 -2.54 12.40 -9.86
C SER A 146 -3.54 11.45 -10.51
N GLY A 147 -4.77 11.38 -9.98
CA GLY A 147 -5.78 10.38 -10.32
C GLY A 147 -5.45 8.97 -9.81
N ARG A 148 -4.37 8.80 -9.03
CA ARG A 148 -3.93 7.51 -8.49
C ARG A 148 -4.16 7.44 -6.98
N ARG A 149 -4.34 6.21 -6.49
CA ARG A 149 -4.18 5.87 -5.08
C ARG A 149 -2.84 6.38 -4.55
N PHE A 150 -2.82 6.93 -3.33
CA PHE A 150 -1.61 7.52 -2.75
C PHE A 150 -0.49 6.48 -2.57
N GLU A 151 -0.87 5.22 -2.34
CA GLU A 151 0.03 4.08 -2.26
C GLU A 151 0.79 3.90 -3.59
N VAL A 152 0.11 4.08 -4.72
CA VAL A 152 0.74 4.00 -6.04
C VAL A 152 1.62 5.22 -6.30
N ASP A 153 1.20 6.43 -5.89
CA ASP A 153 2.03 7.62 -6.01
C ASP A 153 3.34 7.50 -5.21
N GLY A 154 3.29 6.99 -3.97
CA GLY A 154 4.48 6.73 -3.17
C GLY A 154 5.38 5.64 -3.78
N ALA A 155 4.77 4.59 -4.35
CA ALA A 155 5.51 3.53 -5.03
C ALA A 155 6.25 4.04 -6.28
N GLU A 156 5.64 4.95 -7.04
CA GLU A 156 6.26 5.58 -8.21
C GLU A 156 7.41 6.53 -7.84
N GLU A 157 7.30 7.27 -6.72
CA GLU A 157 8.39 8.06 -6.16
C GLU A 157 9.59 7.17 -5.77
N ALA A 158 9.33 6.05 -5.08
CA ALA A 158 10.36 5.09 -4.72
C ALA A 158 11.01 4.47 -5.96
N ARG A 159 10.22 4.11 -6.97
CA ARG A 159 10.71 3.58 -8.24
C ARG A 159 11.63 4.56 -8.95
N ALA A 160 11.22 5.82 -9.07
CA ALA A 160 12.04 6.86 -9.69
C ALA A 160 13.38 7.04 -8.95
N PHE A 161 13.33 7.08 -7.61
CA PHE A 161 14.51 7.17 -6.76
C PHE A 161 15.44 5.95 -6.94
N LEU A 162 14.92 4.72 -6.88
CA LEU A 162 15.74 3.52 -7.01
C LEU A 162 16.37 3.40 -8.41
N HIS A 163 15.62 3.76 -9.46
CA HIS A 163 16.14 3.82 -10.83
C HIS A 163 17.27 4.82 -10.99
N SER A 164 17.17 6.01 -10.38
CA SER A 164 18.24 7.01 -10.44
C SER A 164 19.52 6.55 -9.72
N HIS A 165 19.43 5.51 -8.90
CA HIS A 165 20.56 4.89 -8.19
C HIS A 165 21.07 3.60 -8.84
N GLY A 166 20.50 3.20 -9.99
CA GLY A 166 20.91 1.98 -10.71
C GLY A 166 20.58 0.69 -9.96
N VAL A 167 19.56 0.72 -9.10
CA VAL A 167 19.10 -0.48 -8.36
C VAL A 167 18.47 -1.48 -9.35
N PRO A 168 18.74 -2.79 -9.23
CA PRO A 168 18.18 -3.80 -10.14
C PRO A 168 16.64 -3.80 -10.17
N GLU A 169 16.05 -4.03 -11.34
CA GLU A 169 14.58 -3.97 -11.55
C GLU A 169 13.80 -4.90 -10.61
N ASP A 170 14.36 -6.06 -10.24
CA ASP A 170 13.73 -6.96 -9.28
C ASP A 170 13.55 -6.31 -7.89
N SER A 171 14.58 -5.63 -7.41
CA SER A 171 14.55 -4.87 -6.17
C SER A 171 13.61 -3.67 -6.26
N VAL A 172 13.60 -2.97 -7.40
CA VAL A 172 12.64 -1.88 -7.68
C VAL A 172 11.21 -2.39 -7.60
N ARG A 173 10.91 -3.52 -8.27
CA ARG A 173 9.60 -4.17 -8.25
C ARG A 173 9.19 -4.53 -6.83
N ARG A 174 10.08 -5.13 -6.03
CA ARG A 174 9.76 -5.51 -4.64
C ARG A 174 9.43 -4.30 -3.77
N VAL A 175 10.20 -3.22 -3.84
CA VAL A 175 9.93 -1.99 -3.08
C VAL A 175 8.63 -1.33 -3.56
N TRP A 176 8.43 -1.25 -4.87
CA TRP A 176 7.19 -0.72 -5.45
C TRP A 176 5.98 -1.51 -4.95
N THR A 177 6.04 -2.85 -4.99
CA THR A 177 4.96 -3.74 -4.52
C THR A 177 4.72 -3.59 -3.02
N ALA A 178 5.79 -3.51 -2.22
CA ALA A 178 5.69 -3.31 -0.78
C ALA A 178 4.94 -2.03 -0.43
N ILE A 179 5.22 -0.94 -1.15
CA ILE A 179 4.54 0.33 -0.97
C ILE A 179 3.11 0.27 -1.54
N ALA A 180 2.90 -0.24 -2.75
CA ALA A 180 1.57 -0.26 -3.37
C ALA A 180 0.54 -1.07 -2.55
N LEU A 181 0.99 -2.05 -1.76
CA LEU A 181 0.13 -2.95 -0.98
C LEU A 181 0.12 -2.67 0.53
N HIS A 182 0.83 -1.66 1.03
CA HIS A 182 1.02 -1.46 2.47
C HIS A 182 -0.27 -1.18 3.27
N THR A 183 -1.37 -0.81 2.59
CA THR A 183 -2.70 -0.62 3.19
C THR A 183 -3.68 -1.74 2.86
N THR A 184 -3.20 -2.88 2.37
CA THR A 184 -4.03 -4.02 1.94
C THR A 184 -3.78 -5.22 2.86
N PRO A 185 -4.13 -5.15 4.16
CA PRO A 185 -3.87 -6.24 5.10
C PRO A 185 -4.50 -7.55 4.61
N GLY A 186 -3.85 -8.67 4.93
CA GLY A 186 -4.28 -10.01 4.52
C GLY A 186 -3.78 -10.46 3.14
N VAL A 187 -3.06 -9.61 2.38
CA VAL A 187 -2.38 -10.02 1.13
C VAL A 187 -0.84 -10.03 1.28
N PRO A 188 -0.18 -8.94 1.75
CA PRO A 188 1.28 -8.86 1.81
C PRO A 188 1.96 -9.92 2.67
N GLU A 189 1.30 -10.46 3.69
CA GLU A 189 1.87 -11.47 4.59
C GLU A 189 2.21 -12.80 3.90
N PHE A 190 1.65 -13.05 2.71
CA PHE A 190 1.92 -14.23 1.88
C PHE A 190 2.93 -13.96 0.75
N MET A 191 3.52 -12.76 0.70
CA MET A 191 4.44 -12.32 -0.36
C MET A 191 5.90 -12.30 0.13
N GLU A 192 6.79 -11.72 -0.68
CA GLU A 192 8.21 -11.57 -0.33
C GLU A 192 8.39 -10.82 1.00
N PRO A 193 9.46 -11.12 1.77
CA PRO A 193 9.65 -10.58 3.11
C PRO A 193 9.56 -9.05 3.24
N GLU A 194 10.08 -8.26 2.30
CA GLU A 194 10.00 -6.79 2.35
C GLU A 194 8.56 -6.30 2.15
N VAL A 195 7.79 -6.98 1.30
CA VAL A 195 6.37 -6.67 1.07
C VAL A 195 5.57 -6.94 2.35
N ALA A 196 5.80 -8.10 2.96
CA ALA A 196 5.19 -8.47 4.23
C ALA A 196 5.59 -7.51 5.37
N LEU A 197 6.85 -7.09 5.43
CA LEU A 197 7.40 -6.35 6.57
C LEU A 197 7.18 -4.84 6.52
N VAL A 198 7.08 -4.21 5.33
CA VAL A 198 6.58 -2.82 5.24
C VAL A 198 5.15 -2.78 5.79
N THR A 199 4.29 -3.69 5.34
CA THR A 199 2.90 -3.79 5.81
C THR A 199 2.85 -4.08 7.31
N ALA A 200 3.63 -5.04 7.82
CA ALA A 200 3.69 -5.34 9.25
C ALA A 200 4.13 -4.14 10.10
N GLY A 201 5.03 -3.30 9.58
CA GLY A 201 5.44 -2.05 10.24
C GLY A 201 4.31 -1.02 10.33
N VAL A 202 3.56 -0.84 9.24
CA VAL A 202 2.38 0.05 9.18
C VAL A 202 1.27 -0.46 10.09
N GLU A 203 0.96 -1.76 10.01
CA GLU A 203 0.01 -2.46 10.85
C GLU A 203 0.32 -2.29 12.34
N TYR A 204 1.59 -2.38 12.71
CA TYR A 204 2.02 -2.17 14.09
C TYR A 204 1.84 -0.72 14.54
N ASP A 205 2.34 0.24 13.76
CA ASP A 205 2.35 1.64 14.19
C ASP A 205 0.97 2.30 14.15
N VAL A 206 0.14 1.98 13.15
CA VAL A 206 -1.18 2.59 12.93
C VAL A 206 -2.31 1.78 13.57
N LEU A 207 -2.36 0.47 13.28
CA LEU A 207 -3.49 -0.39 13.63
C LEU A 207 -3.30 -1.11 14.97
N GLY A 208 -2.07 -1.17 15.48
CA GLY A 208 -1.72 -1.94 16.67
C GLY A 208 -1.77 -3.46 16.46
N ILE A 209 -1.81 -3.92 15.21
CA ILE A 209 -1.75 -5.34 14.88
C ILE A 209 -0.34 -5.85 15.21
N GLY A 210 -0.28 -7.00 15.87
CA GLY A 210 0.97 -7.53 16.40
C GLY A 210 1.51 -6.77 17.62
N TYR A 211 0.78 -5.83 18.24
CA TYR A 211 1.28 -5.03 19.38
C TYR A 211 1.91 -5.90 20.49
N GLY A 212 1.23 -6.98 20.88
CA GLY A 212 1.70 -7.93 21.90
C GLY A 212 2.92 -8.76 21.50
N ASP A 213 3.35 -8.68 20.24
CA ASP A 213 4.43 -9.49 19.71
C ASP A 213 5.83 -8.99 20.08
N LEU A 214 5.93 -7.71 20.38
CA LEU A 214 7.17 -7.05 20.80
C LEU A 214 7.10 -6.73 22.29
N THR A 215 8.25 -6.61 22.94
CA THR A 215 8.29 -6.25 24.36
C THR A 215 8.00 -4.75 24.54
N ALA A 216 7.61 -4.37 25.76
CA ALA A 216 7.42 -2.95 26.10
C ALA A 216 8.73 -2.15 25.93
N GLY A 217 9.88 -2.73 26.26
CA GLY A 217 11.19 -2.11 26.07
C GLY A 217 11.49 -1.83 24.60
N GLN A 218 11.27 -2.81 23.72
CA GLN A 218 11.48 -2.62 22.28
C GLN A 218 10.61 -1.49 21.70
N ARG A 219 9.33 -1.41 22.10
CA ARG A 219 8.46 -0.30 21.72
C ARG A 219 8.97 1.03 22.24
N ALA A 220 9.37 1.09 23.50
CA ALA A 220 9.84 2.30 24.15
C ALA A 220 11.12 2.84 23.48
N GLU A 221 12.07 1.97 23.13
CA GLU A 221 13.30 2.37 22.42
C GLU A 221 13.01 2.97 21.04
N VAL A 222 12.10 2.36 20.27
CA VAL A 222 11.70 2.89 18.94
C VAL A 222 11.01 4.25 19.08
N VAL A 223 10.08 4.40 20.02
CA VAL A 223 9.34 5.66 20.23
C VAL A 223 10.20 6.75 20.86
N ALA A 224 11.22 6.39 21.65
CA ALA A 224 12.17 7.35 22.18
C ALA A 224 13.00 8.03 21.07
N LEU A 225 13.35 7.28 20.02
CA LEU A 225 14.06 7.82 18.86
C LEU A 225 13.14 8.51 17.86
N HIS A 226 11.91 8.01 17.69
CA HIS A 226 10.93 8.55 16.75
C HIS A 226 9.58 8.79 17.44
N PRO A 227 9.45 9.95 18.14
CA PRO A 227 8.27 10.28 18.92
C PRO A 227 6.98 10.27 18.10
N ARG A 228 5.85 10.03 18.78
CA ARG A 228 4.53 9.94 18.15
C ARG A 228 3.45 10.80 18.82
N PRO A 229 3.72 12.11 19.08
CA PRO A 229 2.77 12.98 19.77
C PRO A 229 1.50 13.18 18.94
N ASP A 230 0.35 13.00 19.59
CA ASP A 230 -0.98 13.10 18.97
C ASP A 230 -1.14 12.29 17.66
N PHE A 231 -0.36 11.20 17.55
CA PHE A 231 -0.18 10.50 16.28
C PHE A 231 -1.47 10.07 15.63
N LYS A 232 -2.41 9.49 16.39
CA LYS A 232 -3.68 8.98 15.84
C LYS A 232 -4.50 10.07 15.16
N ARG A 233 -4.59 11.25 15.77
CA ARG A 233 -5.32 12.39 15.18
C ARG A 233 -4.59 12.94 13.96
N ARG A 234 -3.27 13.11 14.09
CA ARG A 234 -2.43 13.66 13.02
C ARG A 234 -2.36 12.76 11.78
N ILE A 235 -2.22 11.44 11.94
CA ILE A 235 -2.16 10.51 10.80
C ILE A 235 -3.51 10.40 10.09
N LEU A 236 -4.63 10.44 10.82
CA LEU A 236 -5.96 10.48 10.22
C LEU A 236 -6.16 11.78 9.43
N ALA A 237 -5.71 12.93 9.97
CA ALA A 237 -5.73 14.20 9.23
C ALA A 237 -4.89 14.14 7.95
N ALA A 238 -3.67 13.57 8.01
CA ALA A 238 -2.82 13.41 6.83
C ALA A 238 -3.48 12.51 5.76
N PHE A 239 -4.12 11.40 6.16
CA PHE A 239 -4.90 10.57 5.24
C PHE A 239 -6.08 11.33 4.64
N THR A 240 -6.85 12.06 5.45
CA THR A 240 -7.96 12.87 4.94
C THR A 240 -7.47 13.91 3.93
N GLU A 241 -6.46 14.70 4.27
CA GLU A 241 -5.93 15.78 3.42
C GLU A 241 -5.29 15.27 2.11
N GLY A 242 -4.63 14.11 2.16
CA GLY A 242 -3.99 13.51 0.99
C GLY A 242 -4.98 12.84 0.02
N VAL A 243 -6.11 12.34 0.54
CA VAL A 243 -7.03 11.49 -0.22
C VAL A 243 -8.33 12.22 -0.61
N ALA A 244 -8.81 13.17 0.19
CA ALA A 244 -10.06 13.90 -0.07
C ALA A 244 -10.13 14.60 -1.45
N PRO A 245 -9.03 15.09 -2.06
CA PRO A 245 -9.05 15.65 -3.42
C PRO A 245 -9.31 14.61 -4.53
N LYS A 246 -9.10 13.32 -4.24
CA LYS A 246 -9.25 12.21 -5.19
C LYS A 246 -10.12 11.08 -4.61
N PRO A 247 -11.39 11.38 -4.23
CA PRO A 247 -12.24 10.47 -3.47
C PRO A 247 -12.55 9.17 -4.20
N ALA A 248 -12.65 9.18 -5.54
CA ALA A 248 -12.88 7.97 -6.34
C ALA A 248 -11.78 6.91 -6.16
N THR A 249 -10.58 7.30 -5.70
CA THR A 249 -9.48 6.35 -5.44
C THR A 249 -9.69 5.50 -4.18
N THR A 250 -10.72 5.79 -3.36
CA THR A 250 -11.02 5.04 -2.14
C THR A 250 -11.89 3.81 -2.36
N PHE A 251 -12.42 3.59 -3.57
CA PHE A 251 -13.25 2.42 -3.85
C PHE A 251 -12.52 1.12 -3.50
N GLY A 252 -13.16 0.29 -2.68
CA GLY A 252 -12.60 -1.01 -2.24
C GLY A 252 -11.43 -0.94 -1.27
N ASN A 253 -11.17 0.19 -0.59
CA ASN A 253 -10.09 0.27 0.41
C ASN A 253 -10.44 1.09 1.66
N VAL A 254 -9.62 0.92 2.71
CA VAL A 254 -9.84 1.48 4.06
C VAL A 254 -9.83 3.01 4.13
N LYS A 255 -9.37 3.72 3.09
CA LYS A 255 -9.41 5.18 3.07
C LYS A 255 -10.83 5.71 2.86
N ALA A 256 -11.76 4.89 2.35
CA ALA A 256 -13.17 5.24 2.29
C ALA A 256 -13.74 5.51 3.70
N ASP A 257 -13.37 4.71 4.70
CA ASP A 257 -13.79 4.89 6.10
C ASP A 257 -13.26 6.20 6.68
N VAL A 258 -12.03 6.57 6.32
CA VAL A 258 -11.41 7.84 6.74
C VAL A 258 -12.19 9.02 6.14
N LEU A 259 -12.51 8.97 4.85
CA LEU A 259 -13.27 10.05 4.21
C LEU A 259 -14.71 10.12 4.73
N GLU A 260 -15.39 8.98 4.92
CA GLU A 260 -16.75 8.93 5.49
C GLU A 260 -16.80 9.55 6.89
N HIS A 261 -15.75 9.37 7.69
CA HIS A 261 -15.68 9.95 9.03
C HIS A 261 -15.37 11.45 9.04
N PHE A 262 -14.48 11.94 8.17
CA PHE A 262 -13.91 13.29 8.28
C PHE A 262 -14.32 14.28 7.19
N VAL A 263 -14.93 13.84 6.08
CA VAL A 263 -15.35 14.70 4.96
C VAL A 263 -16.87 14.81 4.91
N PRO A 264 -17.45 15.97 5.29
CA PRO A 264 -18.89 16.17 5.25
C PRO A 264 -19.48 15.91 3.86
N GLY A 265 -20.50 15.05 3.80
CA GLY A 265 -21.20 14.72 2.56
C GLY A 265 -20.52 13.66 1.70
N PHE A 266 -19.32 13.19 2.04
CA PHE A 266 -18.74 12.01 1.38
C PHE A 266 -19.59 10.78 1.68
N ARG A 267 -19.87 9.99 0.63
CA ARG A 267 -20.49 8.68 0.73
C ARG A 267 -19.60 7.70 -0.04
N ARG A 268 -19.24 6.60 0.60
CA ARG A 268 -18.50 5.53 -0.07
C ARG A 268 -19.36 4.88 -1.15
N ASP A 269 -18.73 4.49 -2.24
CA ASP A 269 -19.37 3.67 -3.26
C ASP A 269 -19.65 2.27 -2.70
N ASP A 270 -20.76 1.68 -3.14
CA ASP A 270 -21.16 0.33 -2.76
C ASP A 270 -20.80 -0.67 -3.86
N PHE A 271 -20.02 -1.69 -3.49
CA PHE A 271 -19.54 -2.71 -4.42
C PHE A 271 -20.67 -3.60 -4.95
N VAL A 272 -21.71 -3.87 -4.14
CA VAL A 272 -22.83 -4.70 -4.55
C VAL A 272 -23.67 -3.96 -5.59
N THR A 273 -24.00 -2.69 -5.35
CA THR A 273 -24.66 -1.83 -6.34
C THR A 273 -23.87 -1.74 -7.64
N THR A 274 -22.54 -1.65 -7.57
CA THR A 274 -21.68 -1.65 -8.78
C THR A 274 -21.85 -2.92 -9.63
N ILE A 275 -22.05 -4.09 -9.00
CA ILE A 275 -22.30 -5.35 -9.71
C ILE A 275 -23.72 -5.39 -10.26
N GLU A 276 -24.71 -5.03 -9.46
CA GLU A 276 -26.13 -5.06 -9.85
C GLU A 276 -26.43 -4.11 -11.01
N ASP A 277 -25.75 -2.96 -11.06
CA ASP A 277 -25.90 -1.94 -12.12
C ASP A 277 -24.97 -2.16 -13.34
N SER A 278 -24.22 -3.28 -13.38
CA SER A 278 -23.34 -3.60 -14.50
C SER A 278 -24.12 -3.72 -15.81
N GLU A 279 -23.68 -3.02 -16.87
CA GLU A 279 -24.26 -3.12 -18.22
C GLU A 279 -24.09 -4.52 -18.84
N TRP A 280 -23.23 -5.36 -18.27
CA TRP A 280 -23.04 -6.74 -18.71
C TRP A 280 -24.20 -7.62 -18.22
N PRO A 281 -25.05 -8.16 -19.13
CA PRO A 281 -26.20 -8.97 -18.75
C PRO A 281 -25.80 -10.34 -18.18
N GLU A 282 -26.72 -10.97 -17.44
CA GLU A 282 -26.63 -12.35 -16.92
C GLU A 282 -26.34 -13.41 -18.00
#